data_AF-A0A940U4W0-F1
#
_entry.id   AF-A0A940U4W0-F1
#
_cell.length_a   1.000
_cell.length_b   1.000
_cell.length_c   1.000
_cell.angle_alpha   90.00
_cell.angle_beta   90.00
_cell.angle_gamma   90.00
#
_symmetry.space_group_name_H-M   'P 1'
#
loop_
_entity.id
_entity.type
_entity.pdbx_description
1 polymer ?
#
loop_
_entity_poly.entity_id
_entity_poly.type
_entity_poly.pdbx_seq_one_letter_code
_entity_poly.pdbx_strand_id
1 'polypeptide(L)'
;MTAERKPGEEKFWRRFSRREKQALSLIGEGITVVGSLNFGEGEVRLDGRLEGKILGHGTLIIGQKGALRGEVDVGVLVLHGRVDGTVVASDSIRVTSTGRLCGRVHAVRFVMEEGGIFDGESEPYSIPASSNDERPNPSDRR
;
A
#
# COMPACT_ATOMS: atom_id res chain seq x y z
N MET A 1 10.40 -52.90 19.99
CA MET A 1 10.98 -52.13 18.87
C MET A 1 10.20 -50.84 18.78
N THR A 2 10.71 -49.81 19.45
CA THR A 2 10.00 -48.57 19.79
C THR A 2 10.55 -47.48 18.89
N ALA A 3 9.72 -46.91 18.01
CA ALA A 3 10.14 -45.82 17.14
C ALA A 3 9.98 -44.48 17.86
N GLU A 4 11.10 -43.91 18.31
CA GLU A 4 11.19 -42.55 18.83
C GLU A 4 10.82 -41.53 17.74
N ARG A 5 9.83 -40.68 18.03
CA ARG A 5 9.49 -39.51 17.22
C ARG A 5 10.24 -38.30 17.78
N LYS A 6 10.92 -37.55 16.90
CA LYS A 6 11.85 -36.48 17.26
C LYS A 6 11.14 -35.25 17.86
N PRO A 7 11.64 -34.68 18.97
CA PRO A 7 11.11 -33.47 19.59
C PRO A 7 11.62 -32.22 18.87
N GLY A 8 10.82 -31.65 17.97
CA GLY A 8 11.21 -30.43 17.24
C GLY A 8 10.13 -29.78 16.38
N GLU A 9 9.09 -30.51 15.97
CA GLU A 9 8.05 -29.99 15.05
C GLU A 9 6.94 -29.18 15.75
N GLU A 10 6.79 -29.26 17.07
CA GLU A 10 5.72 -28.55 17.80
C GLU A 10 5.95 -27.02 17.92
N LYS A 11 7.21 -26.55 17.85
CA LYS A 11 7.52 -25.11 17.87
C LYS A 11 7.39 -24.44 16.50
N PHE A 12 7.43 -25.22 15.43
CA PHE A 12 7.30 -24.71 14.07
C PHE A 12 5.85 -24.34 13.77
N TRP A 13 4.89 -25.19 14.15
CA TRP A 13 3.47 -24.95 13.88
C TRP A 13 2.85 -23.78 14.66
N ARG A 14 3.42 -23.36 15.80
CA ARG A 14 2.93 -22.17 16.53
C ARG A 14 3.24 -20.86 15.81
N ARG A 15 4.23 -20.82 14.93
CA ARG A 15 4.62 -19.59 14.20
C ARG A 15 3.90 -19.43 12.86
N PHE A 16 3.32 -20.51 12.33
CA PHE A 16 2.51 -20.49 11.09
C PHE A 16 1.00 -20.34 11.33
N SER A 17 0.54 -20.34 12.59
CA SER A 17 -0.89 -20.27 12.92
C SER A 17 -1.43 -18.85 13.15
N ARG A 18 -0.95 -17.86 12.39
CA ARG A 18 -1.71 -16.60 12.19
C ARG A 18 -2.08 -16.42 10.72
N ARG A 19 -2.69 -17.43 10.11
CA ARG A 19 -3.75 -17.19 9.11
C ARG A 19 -5.04 -16.90 9.87
N GLU A 20 -5.06 -15.86 10.69
CA GLU A 20 -6.31 -15.40 11.30
C GLU A 20 -6.95 -14.44 10.31
N LYS A 21 -7.95 -14.96 9.58
CA LYS A 21 -8.94 -14.25 8.77
C LYS A 21 -8.42 -12.96 8.13
N GLN A 22 -7.89 -13.05 6.91
CA GLN A 22 -7.85 -11.89 6.03
C GLN A 22 -9.30 -11.40 5.86
N ALA A 23 -9.67 -10.35 6.59
CA ALA A 23 -10.92 -9.66 6.39
C ALA A 23 -10.83 -9.01 5.01
N LEU A 24 -11.40 -9.69 4.01
CA LEU A 24 -11.54 -9.16 2.66
C LEU A 24 -12.76 -8.25 2.66
N SER A 25 -12.52 -6.96 2.52
CA SER A 25 -13.59 -5.98 2.33
C SER A 25 -13.78 -5.76 0.84
N LEU A 26 -14.97 -6.04 0.31
CA LEU A 26 -15.29 -5.86 -1.10
C LEU A 26 -16.30 -4.72 -1.28
N ILE A 27 -15.93 -3.71 -2.05
CA ILE A 27 -16.83 -2.69 -2.58
C ILE A 27 -17.16 -3.12 -4.01
N GLY A 28 -18.33 -3.72 -4.17
CA GLY A 28 -18.80 -4.25 -5.45
C GLY A 28 -19.11 -3.18 -6.49
N GLU A 29 -19.28 -3.65 -7.72
CA GLU A 29 -19.71 -2.82 -8.85
C GLU A 29 -21.07 -2.16 -8.57
N GLY A 30 -21.24 -0.92 -9.01
CA GLY A 30 -22.47 -0.14 -8.80
C GLY A 30 -22.57 0.55 -7.44
N ILE A 31 -21.62 0.30 -6.52
CA ILE A 31 -21.50 1.03 -5.26
C ILE A 31 -20.67 2.29 -5.48
N THR A 32 -21.19 3.43 -5.02
CA THR A 32 -20.44 4.69 -4.94
C THR A 32 -20.25 5.06 -3.47
N VAL A 33 -19.00 5.20 -3.06
CA VAL A 33 -18.62 5.64 -1.72
C VAL A 33 -18.14 7.09 -1.80
N VAL A 34 -18.71 7.97 -0.98
CA VAL A 34 -18.28 9.37 -0.90
C VAL A 34 -17.89 9.68 0.54
N GLY A 35 -16.67 10.16 0.76
CA GLY A 35 -16.16 10.53 2.09
C GLY A 35 -14.80 9.91 2.41
N SER A 36 -14.61 9.49 3.66
CA SER A 36 -13.36 8.91 4.14
C SER A 36 -13.53 7.44 4.52
N LEU A 37 -12.67 6.57 4.01
CA LEU A 37 -12.64 5.14 4.32
C LEU A 37 -11.34 4.81 5.04
N ASN A 38 -11.47 4.33 6.28
CA ASN A 38 -10.33 3.90 7.10
C ASN A 38 -10.37 2.39 7.29
N PHE A 39 -9.26 1.71 7.02
CA PHE A 39 -9.12 0.28 7.29
C PHE A 39 -7.79 -0.02 7.96
N GLY A 40 -7.76 -1.02 8.84
CA GLY A 40 -6.55 -1.43 9.56
C GLY A 40 -5.68 -2.38 8.74
N GLU A 41 -5.33 -3.50 9.35
CA GLU A 41 -4.63 -4.61 8.68
C GLU A 41 -5.66 -5.46 7.93
N GLY A 42 -5.56 -5.50 6.59
CA GLY A 42 -6.51 -6.24 5.77
C GLY A 42 -6.33 -5.99 4.27
N GLU A 43 -7.16 -6.65 3.49
CA GLU A 43 -7.24 -6.43 2.05
C GLU A 43 -8.59 -5.79 1.71
N VAL A 44 -8.54 -4.67 1.01
CA VAL A 44 -9.74 -3.98 0.52
C VAL A 44 -9.74 -4.05 -0.99
N ARG A 45 -10.81 -4.56 -1.57
CA ARG A 45 -11.02 -4.61 -3.01
C ARG A 45 -12.14 -3.66 -3.40
N LEU A 46 -11.88 -2.84 -4.41
CA LEU A 46 -12.79 -1.84 -4.93
C LEU A 46 -13.02 -2.06 -6.42
N ASP A 47 -14.21 -2.53 -6.76
CA ASP A 47 -14.71 -2.68 -8.14
C ASP A 47 -15.78 -1.61 -8.49
N GLY A 48 -16.10 -0.71 -7.55
CA GLY A 48 -17.05 0.41 -7.71
C GLY A 48 -16.41 1.80 -7.87
N ARG A 49 -17.10 2.86 -7.44
CA ARG A 49 -16.57 4.23 -7.45
C ARG A 49 -16.32 4.72 -6.03
N LEU A 50 -15.20 5.37 -5.78
CA LEU A 50 -14.94 6.05 -4.52
C LEU A 50 -14.44 7.48 -4.76
N GLU A 51 -15.06 8.42 -4.06
CA GLU A 51 -14.68 9.83 -4.07
C GLU A 51 -14.35 10.30 -2.66
N GLY A 52 -13.11 10.72 -2.45
CA GLY A 52 -12.63 11.21 -1.16
C GLY A 52 -11.32 10.57 -0.75
N LYS A 53 -11.21 10.14 0.50
CA LYS A 53 -9.95 9.74 1.11
C LYS A 53 -9.97 8.28 1.56
N ILE A 54 -8.93 7.53 1.21
CA ILE A 54 -8.70 6.18 1.73
C ILE A 54 -7.44 6.22 2.60
N LEU A 55 -7.54 5.68 3.81
CA LEU A 55 -6.42 5.51 4.72
C LEU A 55 -6.38 4.05 5.19
N GLY A 56 -5.22 3.40 5.07
CA GLY A 56 -5.00 2.10 5.69
C GLY A 56 -3.56 1.65 5.66
N HIS A 57 -3.26 0.62 6.45
CA HIS A 57 -1.90 0.04 6.47
C HIS A 57 -1.80 -1.27 5.69
N GLY A 58 -2.94 -1.77 5.20
CA GLY A 58 -3.03 -3.02 4.45
C GLY A 58 -2.86 -2.87 2.95
N THR A 59 -3.48 -3.80 2.21
CA THR A 59 -3.45 -3.86 0.74
C THR A 59 -4.76 -3.30 0.17
N LEU A 60 -4.65 -2.36 -0.76
CA LEU A 60 -5.77 -1.85 -1.54
C LEU A 60 -5.67 -2.36 -2.98
N ILE A 61 -6.74 -3.01 -3.44
CA ILE A 61 -6.86 -3.53 -4.80
C ILE A 61 -7.98 -2.76 -5.50
N ILE A 62 -7.63 -1.98 -6.51
CA ILE A 62 -8.60 -1.34 -7.39
C ILE A 62 -8.81 -2.26 -8.59
N GLY A 63 -10.00 -2.86 -8.69
CA GLY A 63 -10.36 -3.74 -9.80
C GLY A 63 -10.54 -2.98 -11.12
N GLN A 64 -10.73 -3.69 -12.23
CA GLN A 64 -10.74 -3.10 -13.58
C GLN A 64 -11.85 -2.05 -13.78
N LYS A 65 -12.99 -2.23 -13.11
CA LYS A 65 -14.11 -1.28 -13.12
C LYS A 65 -14.05 -0.27 -11.97
N GLY A 66 -13.06 -0.43 -11.09
CA GLY A 66 -12.81 0.45 -9.97
C GLY A 66 -12.35 1.83 -10.43
N ALA A 67 -13.02 2.87 -9.92
CA ALA A 67 -12.63 4.26 -10.14
C ALA A 67 -12.48 4.97 -8.80
N LEU A 68 -11.30 5.52 -8.53
CA LEU A 68 -11.02 6.26 -7.32
C LEU A 68 -10.65 7.70 -7.67
N ARG A 69 -11.29 8.66 -7.01
CA ARG A 69 -10.94 10.08 -7.11
C ARG A 69 -10.65 10.67 -5.73
N GLY A 70 -9.43 11.15 -5.53
CA GLY A 70 -9.03 11.83 -4.29
C GLY A 70 -7.69 11.35 -3.73
N GLU A 71 -7.62 11.13 -2.43
CA GLU A 71 -6.38 10.81 -1.71
C GLU A 71 -6.35 9.35 -1.27
N VAL A 72 -5.23 8.67 -1.49
CA VAL A 72 -5.00 7.28 -1.08
C VAL A 72 -3.75 7.22 -0.25
N ASP A 73 -3.84 6.73 0.98
CA ASP A 73 -2.71 6.41 1.85
C ASP A 73 -2.82 4.93 2.24
N VAL A 74 -1.95 4.10 1.68
CA VAL A 74 -1.99 2.64 1.87
C VAL A 74 -0.60 2.04 2.07
N GLY A 75 -0.53 0.81 2.58
CA GLY A 75 0.71 0.05 2.58
C GLY A 75 1.09 -0.37 1.16
N VAL A 76 0.20 -1.15 0.53
CA VAL A 76 0.37 -1.67 -0.83
C VAL A 76 -0.83 -1.30 -1.69
N LEU A 77 -0.58 -0.78 -2.90
CA LEU A 77 -1.61 -0.51 -3.90
C LEU A 77 -1.44 -1.41 -5.12
N VAL A 78 -2.50 -2.11 -5.52
CA VAL A 78 -2.60 -2.83 -6.79
C VAL A 78 -3.69 -2.20 -7.64
N LEU A 79 -3.32 -1.68 -8.80
CA LEU A 79 -4.20 -0.92 -9.68
C LEU A 79 -4.49 -1.66 -10.99
N HIS A 80 -5.73 -2.10 -11.15
CA HIS A 80 -6.29 -2.60 -12.40
C HIS A 80 -7.24 -1.62 -13.09
N GLY A 81 -7.85 -0.71 -12.33
CA GLY A 81 -8.80 0.29 -12.83
C GLY A 81 -8.18 1.67 -12.97
N ARG A 82 -8.92 2.70 -12.55
CA ARG A 82 -8.53 4.11 -12.68
C ARG A 82 -8.42 4.81 -11.33
N VAL A 83 -7.33 5.55 -11.12
CA VAL A 83 -7.12 6.41 -9.96
C VAL A 83 -6.77 7.81 -10.44
N ASP A 84 -7.51 8.82 -9.98
CA ASP A 84 -7.23 10.24 -10.21
C ASP A 84 -7.02 10.97 -8.88
N GLY A 85 -5.81 11.43 -8.60
CA GLY A 85 -5.49 12.22 -7.42
C GLY A 85 -4.11 11.94 -6.83
N THR A 86 -4.00 11.96 -5.50
CA THR A 86 -2.72 11.78 -4.79
C THR A 86 -2.67 10.40 -4.16
N VAL A 87 -1.64 9.64 -4.47
CA VAL A 87 -1.41 8.29 -3.94
C VAL A 87 -0.13 8.27 -3.14
N VAL A 88 -0.23 7.84 -1.89
CA VAL A 88 0.87 7.58 -0.97
C VAL A 88 0.85 6.10 -0.64
N ALA A 89 1.90 5.39 -1.03
CA ALA A 89 2.10 4.00 -0.69
C ALA A 89 3.36 3.84 0.16
N SER A 90 3.19 3.33 1.37
CA SER A 90 4.30 3.17 2.31
C SER A 90 5.27 2.05 1.90
N ASP A 91 4.81 1.05 1.14
CA ASP A 91 5.62 -0.09 0.71
C ASP A 91 5.76 -0.15 -0.82
N SER A 92 4.66 -0.40 -1.54
CA SER A 92 4.71 -0.59 -2.98
C SER A 92 3.43 -0.23 -3.74
N ILE A 93 3.61 0.25 -4.97
CA ILE A 93 2.54 0.45 -5.95
C ILE A 93 2.79 -0.47 -7.13
N ARG A 94 1.75 -1.20 -7.54
CA ARG A 94 1.74 -2.00 -8.75
C ARG A 94 0.64 -1.52 -9.68
N VAL A 95 1.02 -0.94 -10.80
CA VAL A 95 0.12 -0.61 -11.90
C VAL A 95 0.13 -1.77 -12.89
N THR A 96 -1.03 -2.42 -13.04
CA THR A 96 -1.16 -3.55 -13.97
C THR A 96 -1.42 -3.07 -15.40
N SER A 97 -1.46 -3.99 -16.36
CA SER A 97 -1.64 -3.69 -17.79
C SER A 97 -2.91 -2.91 -18.14
N THR A 98 -3.95 -2.96 -17.31
CA THR A 98 -5.20 -2.20 -17.49
C THR A 98 -5.28 -0.96 -16.59
N GLY A 99 -4.32 -0.78 -15.69
CA GLY A 99 -4.30 0.27 -14.68
C GLY A 99 -3.99 1.64 -15.28
N ARG A 100 -4.73 2.66 -14.84
CA ARG A 100 -4.48 4.07 -15.17
C ARG A 100 -4.38 4.90 -13.90
N LEU A 101 -3.21 5.47 -13.66
CA LEU A 101 -2.95 6.34 -12.53
C LEU A 101 -2.69 7.74 -13.04
N CYS A 102 -3.56 8.69 -12.68
CA CYS A 102 -3.44 10.10 -13.01
C CYS A 102 -3.23 10.93 -11.75
N GLY A 103 -2.15 11.71 -11.68
CA GLY A 103 -1.87 12.62 -10.57
C GLY A 103 -0.53 12.34 -9.87
N ARG A 104 -0.48 12.57 -8.55
CA ARG A 104 0.77 12.57 -7.79
C ARG A 104 0.98 11.24 -7.07
N VAL A 105 2.17 10.67 -7.18
CA VAL A 105 2.50 9.38 -6.57
C VAL A 105 3.74 9.49 -5.69
N HIS A 106 3.61 8.99 -4.46
CA HIS A 106 4.70 8.78 -3.52
C HIS A 106 4.76 7.30 -3.14
N ALA A 107 5.85 6.62 -3.48
CA ALA A 107 6.03 5.23 -3.10
C ALA A 107 7.51 4.89 -2.90
N VAL A 108 7.77 3.89 -2.04
CA VAL A 108 9.12 3.31 -1.90
C VAL A 108 9.46 2.46 -3.12
N ARG A 109 8.48 1.69 -3.63
CA ARG A 109 8.61 0.88 -4.85
C ARG A 109 7.45 1.15 -5.80
N PHE A 110 7.78 1.46 -7.05
CA PHE A 110 6.79 1.62 -8.12
C PHE A 110 7.06 0.58 -9.21
N VAL A 111 6.09 -0.29 -9.45
CA VAL A 111 6.14 -1.34 -10.47
C VAL A 111 5.01 -1.10 -11.46
N MET A 112 5.34 -1.09 -12.74
CA MET A 112 4.37 -0.92 -13.82
C MET A 112 4.52 -2.07 -14.81
N GLU A 113 3.41 -2.72 -15.12
CA GLU A 113 3.32 -3.77 -16.13
C GLU A 113 3.14 -3.17 -17.53
N GLU A 114 3.43 -3.96 -18.56
CA GLU A 114 3.22 -3.56 -19.96
C GLU A 114 1.75 -3.19 -20.21
N GLY A 115 1.52 -1.99 -20.74
CA GLY A 115 0.17 -1.46 -21.01
C GLY A 115 -0.41 -0.58 -19.90
N GLY A 116 0.20 -0.56 -18.70
CA GLY A 116 -0.16 0.41 -17.67
C GLY A 116 0.02 1.85 -18.14
N ILE A 117 -0.76 2.78 -17.60
CA ILE A 117 -0.62 4.20 -17.91
C ILE A 117 -0.44 4.96 -16.60
N PHE A 118 0.63 5.74 -16.54
CA PHE A 118 0.87 6.71 -15.48
C PHE A 118 0.99 8.10 -16.12
N ASP A 119 0.13 9.02 -15.70
CA ASP A 119 0.10 10.41 -16.15
C ASP A 119 0.13 11.33 -14.92
N GLY A 120 1.30 11.85 -14.59
CA GLY A 120 1.46 12.82 -13.53
C GLY A 120 2.85 12.86 -12.94
N GLU A 121 2.94 13.25 -11.68
CA GLU A 121 4.20 13.54 -11.00
C GLU A 121 4.53 12.43 -10.01
N SER A 122 5.67 11.76 -10.20
CA SER A 122 6.19 10.80 -9.23
C SER A 122 7.30 11.46 -8.42
N GLU A 123 7.13 11.52 -7.10
CA GLU A 123 8.21 11.91 -6.19
C GLU A 123 8.68 10.66 -5.44
N PRO A 124 9.99 10.37 -5.44
CA PRO A 124 10.52 9.27 -4.65
C PRO A 124 10.21 9.51 -3.18
N TYR A 125 9.85 8.45 -2.44
CA TYR A 125 9.70 8.53 -0.99
C TYR A 125 11.06 8.85 -0.35
N SER A 126 11.35 10.13 -0.14
CA SER A 126 12.55 10.59 0.52
C SER A 126 12.39 10.42 2.02
N ILE A 127 13.23 9.57 2.62
CA ILE A 127 13.42 9.55 4.07
C ILE A 127 13.85 10.98 4.45
N PRO A 128 13.10 11.70 5.30
CA PRO A 128 13.51 13.04 5.72
C PRO A 128 14.90 12.92 6.34
N ALA A 129 15.89 13.51 5.70
CA ALA A 129 17.27 13.48 6.18
C ALA A 129 17.30 14.18 7.54
N SER A 130 17.54 13.42 8.60
CA SER A 130 17.81 13.94 9.94
C SER A 130 19.08 14.79 9.87
N SER A 131 18.92 16.10 9.73
CA SER A 131 20.03 17.05 9.76
C SER A 131 20.49 17.28 11.19
N ASN A 132 21.36 16.41 11.71
CA ASN A 132 22.26 16.77 12.81
C ASN A 132 23.51 17.40 12.19
N ASP A 133 23.42 18.66 11.76
CA ASP A 133 24.60 19.50 11.44
C ASP A 133 25.01 20.24 12.72
N GLU A 134 25.51 19.49 13.72
CA GLU A 134 26.14 20.07 14.90
C GLU A 134 27.63 20.27 14.60
N ARG A 135 27.94 21.30 13.80
CA ARG A 135 29.33 21.73 13.65
C ARG A 135 29.78 22.37 14.97
N PRO A 136 30.85 21.90 15.61
CA PRO A 136 31.38 22.59 16.77
C PRO A 136 31.80 24.00 16.38
N ASN A 137 31.35 24.97 17.18
CA ASN A 137 31.60 26.39 16.99
C ASN A 137 33.12 26.65 17.04
N PRO A 138 33.73 27.31 16.03
CA PRO A 138 35.16 27.60 16.03
C PRO A 138 35.61 28.64 17.08
N SER A 139 34.77 29.02 18.05
CA SER A 139 35.13 29.91 19.15
C SER A 139 35.98 29.27 20.25
N ASP A 140 36.20 27.95 20.26
CA ASP A 140 37.11 27.27 21.20
C ASP A 140 38.60 27.35 20.82
N ARG A 141 38.96 28.17 19.81
CA ARG A 141 40.35 28.59 19.56
C ARG A 141 40.53 30.08 19.85
N ARG A 142 40.54 30.45 21.13
CA ARG A 142 41.56 31.30 21.79
C ARG A 142 41.11 31.74 23.17
#